data_AF-A0A9W7B2M0-F1
#
_entry.id   AF-A0A9W7B2M0-F1
#
_cell.length_a   1.000
_cell.length_b   1.000
_cell.length_c   1.000
_cell.angle_alpha   90.00
_cell.angle_beta   90.00
_cell.angle_gamma   90.00
#
_symmetry.space_group_name_H-M   'P 1'
#
loop_
_entity.id
_entity.type
_entity.pdbx_description
1 polymer ?
#
loop_
_entity_poly.entity_id
_entity_poly.type
_entity_poly.pdbx_seq_one_letter_code
_entity_poly.pdbx_strand_id
1 'polypeptide(L)' 'MARTKQTATKAARKSAPATGGVKKPHRYRPGTVALREIRRYQKSTELLIRKLPFQRLVREIAQTSRPT' A
#
# COMPACT_ATOMS: atom_id res chain seq x y z
N MET A 1 58.40 45.29 2.88
CA MET A 1 58.39 44.17 3.86
C MET A 1 57.30 44.48 4.88
N ALA A 2 56.26 43.71 5.19
CA ALA A 2 55.77 42.43 4.71
C ALA A 2 54.28 42.32 5.13
N ARG A 3 53.43 42.00 4.15
CA ARG A 3 52.28 41.07 4.17
C ARG A 3 51.31 41.07 5.38
N THR A 4 50.23 41.83 5.25
CA THR A 4 49.01 41.70 6.07
C THR A 4 48.28 40.39 5.75
N LYS A 5 48.05 39.54 6.75
CA LYS A 5 47.27 38.30 6.63
C LYS A 5 45.79 38.64 6.43
N GLN A 6 45.24 38.36 5.25
CA GLN A 6 43.80 38.34 5.01
C GLN A 6 43.29 36.92 5.26
N THR A 7 42.50 36.73 6.32
CA THR A 7 41.77 35.49 6.57
C THR A 7 40.47 35.54 5.77
N ALA A 8 40.39 34.73 4.71
CA ALA A 8 39.18 34.60 3.91
C ALA A 8 38.07 33.91 4.74
N THR A 9 37.00 34.64 5.04
CA THR A 9 35.78 34.05 5.62
C THR A 9 35.01 33.34 4.52
N LYS A 10 35.08 31.99 4.50
CA LYS A 10 34.25 31.15 3.63
C LYS A 10 32.81 31.24 4.10
N ALA A 11 31.97 32.00 3.39
CA ALA A 11 30.53 31.99 3.61
C ALA A 11 29.99 30.59 3.28
N ALA A 12 29.60 29.83 4.30
CA ALA A 12 28.82 28.62 4.11
C ALA A 12 27.44 29.02 3.58
N ARG A 13 27.23 28.88 2.27
CA ARG A 13 25.88 28.98 1.69
C ARG A 13 25.05 27.86 2.32
N LYS A 14 24.16 28.20 3.24
CA LYS A 14 23.08 27.30 3.66
C LYS A 14 22.17 27.09 2.45
N SER A 15 22.42 26.05 1.67
CA SER A 15 21.41 25.54 0.75
C SER A 15 20.27 25.01 1.61
N ALA A 16 19.04 25.49 1.37
CA ALA A 16 17.85 24.84 1.91
C ALA A 16 17.94 23.32 1.63
N PRO A 17 17.46 22.43 2.52
CA PRO A 17 17.36 21.02 2.17
C PRO A 17 16.56 20.96 0.87
N ALA A 18 17.16 20.43 -0.19
CA ALA A 18 16.44 20.16 -1.41
C ALA A 18 15.25 19.29 -0.99
N THR A 19 14.05 19.84 -1.03
CA THR A 19 12.81 19.11 -0.82
C THR A 19 12.75 18.12 -1.97
N GLY A 20 13.39 16.95 -1.76
CA GLY A 20 13.42 15.87 -2.72
C GLY A 20 11.97 15.55 -3.05
N GLY A 21 11.58 15.86 -4.28
CA GLY A 21 10.19 15.80 -4.71
C GLY A 21 9.54 14.49 -4.28
N VAL A 22 8.31 14.57 -3.79
CA VAL A 22 7.53 13.42 -3.32
C VAL A 22 7.63 12.30 -4.37
N LYS A 23 8.26 11.18 -4.00
CA LYS A 23 8.35 10.00 -4.88
C LYS A 23 6.94 9.61 -5.27
N LYS A 24 6.71 9.41 -6.58
CA LYS A 24 5.42 8.96 -7.10
C LYS A 24 4.98 7.69 -6.35
N PRO A 25 3.69 7.54 -6.01
CA PRO A 25 3.19 6.32 -5.39
C PRO A 25 3.56 5.09 -6.22
N HIS A 26 4.13 4.08 -5.57
CA HIS A 26 4.50 2.85 -6.24
C HIS A 26 3.24 2.07 -6.65
N ARG A 27 3.14 1.72 -7.93
CA ARG A 27 2.08 0.86 -8.47
C ARG A 27 2.68 -0.46 -8.93
N TYR A 28 2.16 -1.58 -8.41
CA TYR A 28 2.55 -2.91 -8.85
C TYR A 28 2.15 -3.16 -10.31
N ARG A 29 2.93 -4.00 -11.01
CA ARG A 29 2.59 -4.43 -12.36
C ARG A 29 1.29 -5.26 -12.34
N PRO A 30 0.50 -5.22 -13.41
CA PRO A 30 -0.62 -6.14 -13.58
C PRO A 30 -0.19 -7.59 -13.31
N GLY A 31 -1.03 -8.36 -12.61
CA GLY A 31 -0.73 -9.74 -12.22
C GLY A 31 0.07 -9.92 -10.93
N THR A 32 0.87 -8.94 -10.49
CA THR A 32 1.66 -9.08 -9.25
C THR A 32 0.79 -9.25 -8.01
N VAL A 33 -0.30 -8.48 -7.91
CA VAL A 33 -1.24 -8.57 -6.78
C VAL A 33 -2.06 -9.85 -6.87
N ALA A 34 -2.52 -10.22 -8.06
CA ALA A 34 -3.29 -11.44 -8.30
C ALA A 34 -2.51 -12.71 -7.88
N LEU A 35 -1.24 -12.83 -8.29
CA LEU A 35 -0.39 -13.97 -7.88
C LEU A 35 -0.17 -14.02 -6.37
N ARG A 36 -0.08 -12.87 -5.71
CA ARG A 36 0.03 -12.80 -4.25
C ARG A 36 -1.27 -13.25 -3.56
N GLU A 37 -2.42 -12.85 -4.08
CA GLU A 37 -3.73 -13.26 -3.57
C GLU A 37 -3.97 -14.76 -3.77
N ILE A 38 -3.65 -15.33 -4.94
CA ILE A 38 -3.74 -16.77 -5.20
C ILE A 38 -2.91 -17.55 -4.17
N ARG A 39 -1.65 -17.17 -3.97
CA ARG A 39 -0.78 -17.81 -2.97
C ARG A 39 -1.31 -17.68 -1.55
N ARG A 40 -1.88 -16.52 -1.19
CA ARG A 40 -2.49 -16.30 0.13
C ARG A 40 -3.68 -17.25 0.34
N TYR A 41 -4.63 -17.27 -0.59
CA TYR A 41 -5.86 -18.05 -0.45
C TYR A 41 -5.65 -19.55 -0.57
N GLN A 42 -4.62 -20.01 -1.29
CA GLN A 42 -4.24 -21.42 -1.30
C GLN A 42 -3.58 -21.88 0.00
N LYS A 43 -2.96 -20.95 0.76
CA LYS A 43 -2.34 -21.27 2.05
C LYS A 43 -3.33 -21.29 3.22
N SER A 44 -4.37 -20.48 3.15
CA SER A 44 -5.40 -20.35 4.20
C SER A 44 -6.67 -21.13 3.85
N THR A 45 -7.51 -21.38 4.86
CA THR A 45 -8.84 -22.00 4.68
C THR A 45 -9.97 -21.07 5.14
N GLU A 46 -9.75 -19.75 5.13
CA GLU A 46 -10.78 -18.78 5.50
C GLU A 46 -11.94 -18.75 4.49
N LEU A 47 -13.16 -18.52 4.98
CA LEU A 47 -14.33 -18.38 4.12
C LEU A 47 -14.20 -17.10 3.28
N LEU A 48 -14.23 -17.25 1.95
CA LEU A 48 -14.15 -16.11 1.03
C LEU A 48 -15.47 -15.34 0.91
N ILE A 49 -16.58 -15.97 1.28
CA ILE A 49 -17.92 -15.38 1.28
C ILE A 49 -18.30 -14.99 2.72
N ARG A 50 -18.82 -13.78 2.91
CA ARG A 50 -19.25 -13.29 4.23
C ARG A 50 -20.40 -14.14 4.78
N LYS A 51 -20.31 -14.51 6.05
CA LYS A 51 -21.27 -15.40 6.72
C LYS A 51 -22.71 -14.88 6.72
N LEU A 52 -22.94 -13.62 7.13
CA LEU A 52 -24.31 -13.09 7.31
C LEU A 52 -25.10 -12.99 5.99
N PRO A 53 -24.56 -12.42 4.89
CA PRO A 53 -25.25 -12.44 3.60
C PRO A 53 -25.52 -13.87 3.09
N PHE A 54 -24.54 -14.77 3.21
CA PHE A 54 -24.69 -16.16 2.79
C PHE A 54 -25.77 -16.89 3.61
N GLN A 55 -25.81 -16.66 4.92
CA GLN A 55 -26.85 -17.21 5.80
C GLN A 55 -28.25 -16.72 5.41
N ARG A 56 -28.41 -15.45 5.02
CA ARG A 56 -29.70 -14.91 4.56
C ARG A 56 -30.16 -15.63 3.29
N LEU A 57 -29.26 -15.80 2.33
CA LEU A 57 -29.52 -16.54 1.09
C LEU A 57 -29.96 -17.99 1.36
N VAL A 58 -29.27 -18.69 2.27
CA VAL A 58 -29.64 -20.07 2.65
C VAL A 58 -31.07 -20.13 3.20
N ARG A 59 -31.48 -19.15 4.02
CA ARG A 59 -32.84 -19.09 4.58
C ARG A 59 -33.89 -18.84 3.50
N GLU A 60 -33.61 -17.95 2.56
CA GLU A 60 -34.50 -17.63 1.43
C GLU A 60 -34.76 -18.87 0.56
N ILE A 61 -33.70 -19.61 0.20
CA ILE A 61 -33.82 -20.85 -0.57
C ILE A 61 -34.62 -21.89 0.19
N ALA A 62 -34.33 -22.09 1.49
CA ALA A 62 -35.01 -23.07 2.33
C ALA A 62 -36.50 -22.74 2.58
N GLN A 63 -36.90 -21.47 2.49
CA GLN A 63 -38.30 -21.07 2.54
C GLN A 63 -39.00 -21.37 1.21
N THR A 64 -38.32 -21.15 0.09
CA THR A 64 -38.84 -21.42 -1.25
C THR A 64 -39.03 -22.92 -1.51
N SER A 65 -38.13 -23.76 -0.99
CA SER A 65 -38.17 -25.22 -1.19
C SER A 65 -39.03 -25.96 -0.16
N ARG A 66 -39.66 -25.26 0.80
CA ARG A 66 -40.51 -25.92 1.81
C ARG A 66 -41.78 -26.42 1.12
N PRO A 67 -42.10 -27.72 1.20
CA PRO A 67 -43.37 -28.21 0.70
C PRO A 67 -44.45 -27.75 1.68
N THR A 68 -45.24 -26.76 1.26
CA THR A 68 -46.50 -26.38 1.89
C THR A 68 -47.64 -26.77 0.97
#